data_AF-A0A3M1HK76-F1
#
_entry.id   AF-A0A3M1HK76-F1
#
_cell.length_a   1.000
_cell.length_b   1.000
_cell.length_c   1.000
_cell.angle_alpha   90.00
_cell.angle_beta   90.00
_cell.angle_gamma   90.00
#
_symmetry.space_group_name_H-M   'P 1'
#
loop_
_entity.id
_entity.type
_entity.pdbx_description
1 polymer ?
#
loop_
_entity_poly.entity_id
_entity_poly.type
_entity_poly.pdbx_seq_one_letter_code
_entity_poly.pdbx_strand_id
1 'polypeptide(L)'
;MNEERKSLFRTALRFGLLGGIVAFYISAIGMTETFSQRYLIGSTLSMGHVFITVGAIGAGIMTARAFREERKLKVLGSGLLAGLLSSIPLVILIFLIRILVIPQVGQDVTFRWRDMLVNFSPALVELLTFGQGLTAGIPILIVLLTVLAGLASALVWLPLRWRSAFISGIIWTLGVGVFSENVGQIVRQIFGRGLLKFMFAGKSLNPVAAGLIFVIAFGVTYFRVLGRARSQWQVLPPTVQTQGRRLGILLGLAFLLALPWGVGLFLS
;
A
#
# COMPACT_ATOMS: atom_id res chain seq x y z
N MET A 1 -28.64 -21.50 -11.80
CA MET A 1 -27.45 -20.87 -11.18
C MET A 1 -27.55 -21.04 -9.67
N ASN A 2 -26.70 -21.89 -9.08
CA ASN A 2 -26.74 -22.26 -7.65
C ASN A 2 -26.73 -21.00 -6.75
N GLU A 3 -27.51 -21.01 -5.67
CA GLU A 3 -27.61 -19.91 -4.69
C GLU A 3 -26.24 -19.44 -4.18
N GLU A 4 -25.32 -20.38 -4.03
CA GLU A 4 -23.94 -20.15 -3.63
C GLU A 4 -23.13 -19.32 -4.65
N ARG A 5 -23.38 -19.48 -5.96
CA ARG A 5 -22.73 -18.69 -7.01
C ARG A 5 -23.31 -17.28 -7.07
N LYS A 6 -24.60 -17.13 -6.77
CA LYS A 6 -25.28 -15.82 -6.67
C LYS A 6 -24.73 -15.01 -5.50
N SER A 7 -24.54 -15.63 -4.32
CA SER A 7 -24.01 -14.94 -3.14
C SER A 7 -22.56 -14.49 -3.34
N LEU A 8 -21.71 -15.33 -3.93
CA LEU A 8 -20.34 -14.98 -4.29
C LEU A 8 -20.30 -13.77 -5.23
N PHE A 9 -21.05 -13.84 -6.33
CA PHE A 9 -21.09 -12.75 -7.31
C PHE A 9 -21.61 -11.45 -6.69
N ARG A 10 -22.68 -11.49 -5.89
CA ARG A 10 -23.24 -10.30 -5.24
C ARG A 10 -22.24 -9.64 -4.30
N THR A 11 -21.52 -10.43 -3.50
CA THR A 11 -20.52 -9.92 -2.56
C THR A 11 -19.31 -9.36 -3.29
N ALA A 12 -18.80 -10.07 -4.31
CA ALA A 12 -17.69 -9.60 -5.14
C ALA A 12 -18.06 -8.32 -5.90
N LEU A 13 -19.29 -8.23 -6.41
CA LEU A 13 -19.81 -7.05 -7.08
C LEU A 13 -19.90 -5.85 -6.14
N ARG A 14 -20.48 -6.03 -4.95
CA ARG A 14 -20.60 -4.96 -3.96
C ARG A 14 -19.24 -4.41 -3.56
N PHE A 15 -18.31 -5.26 -3.12
CA PHE A 15 -17.00 -4.80 -2.65
C PHE A 15 -16.08 -4.37 -3.80
N GLY A 16 -16.13 -5.07 -4.93
CA GLY A 16 -15.35 -4.75 -6.12
C GLY A 16 -15.72 -3.38 -6.68
N LEU A 17 -17.01 -3.13 -6.92
CA LEU A 17 -17.46 -1.81 -7.42
C LEU A 17 -17.20 -0.71 -6.40
N LEU A 18 -17.42 -0.93 -5.09
CA LEU A 18 -17.08 0.06 -4.08
C LEU A 18 -15.58 0.41 -4.11
N GLY A 19 -14.70 -0.59 -4.19
CA GLY A 19 -13.26 -0.37 -4.33
C GLY A 19 -12.91 0.43 -5.59
N GLY A 20 -13.52 0.09 -6.72
CA GLY A 20 -13.33 0.81 -7.98
C GLY A 20 -13.86 2.25 -7.92
N ILE A 21 -15.02 2.49 -7.29
CA ILE A 21 -15.61 3.82 -7.12
C ILE A 21 -14.72 4.69 -6.22
N VAL A 22 -14.11 4.12 -5.18
CA VAL A 22 -13.14 4.84 -4.35
C VAL A 22 -11.93 5.28 -5.18
N ALA A 23 -11.33 4.37 -5.96
CA ALA A 23 -10.20 4.71 -6.82
C ALA A 23 -10.58 5.70 -7.93
N PHE A 24 -11.78 5.56 -8.51
CA PHE A 24 -12.37 6.50 -9.45
C PHE A 24 -12.48 7.89 -8.83
N TYR A 25 -13.07 7.99 -7.64
CA TYR A 25 -13.29 9.26 -6.96
C TYR A 25 -11.96 9.96 -6.66
N ILE A 26 -10.99 9.25 -6.07
CA ILE A 26 -9.65 9.78 -5.78
C ILE A 26 -8.97 10.29 -7.06
N SER A 27 -9.15 9.58 -8.17
CA SER A 27 -8.62 9.99 -9.47
C SER A 27 -9.36 11.20 -10.06
N ALA A 28 -10.68 11.21 -9.98
CA ALA A 28 -11.54 12.27 -10.47
C ALA A 28 -11.35 13.60 -9.73
N ILE A 29 -10.97 13.57 -8.45
CA ILE A 29 -10.62 14.78 -7.69
C ILE A 29 -9.16 15.24 -7.89
N GLY A 30 -8.40 14.57 -8.78
CA GLY A 30 -7.04 14.97 -9.14
C GLY A 30 -5.94 14.53 -8.16
N MET A 31 -6.28 13.82 -7.08
CA MET A 31 -5.29 13.36 -6.10
C MET A 31 -4.30 12.36 -6.75
N THR A 32 -4.79 11.45 -7.58
CA THR A 32 -3.95 10.45 -8.24
C THR A 32 -2.88 11.09 -9.13
N GLU A 33 -3.26 12.09 -9.93
CA GLU A 33 -2.34 12.81 -10.81
C GLU A 33 -1.38 13.70 -10.01
N THR A 34 -1.89 14.50 -9.08
CA THR A 34 -1.10 15.43 -8.26
C THR A 34 0.01 14.69 -7.49
N PHE A 35 -0.32 13.53 -6.92
CA PHE A 35 0.63 12.74 -6.14
C PHE A 35 1.42 11.71 -6.99
N SER A 36 1.18 11.62 -8.30
CA SER A 36 1.93 10.73 -9.19
C SER A 36 3.41 11.09 -9.29
N GLN A 37 3.74 12.38 -9.15
CA GLN A 37 5.11 12.89 -9.18
C GLN A 37 5.90 12.54 -7.91
N ARG A 38 5.22 12.14 -6.84
CA ARG A 38 5.85 11.80 -5.58
C ARG A 38 6.07 10.29 -5.47
N TYR A 39 7.31 9.90 -5.79
CA TYR A 39 7.76 8.54 -5.68
C TYR A 39 7.98 8.12 -4.23
N LEU A 40 7.47 6.95 -3.88
CA LEU A 40 7.64 6.32 -2.57
C LEU A 40 8.89 5.46 -2.53
N ILE A 41 9.10 4.66 -3.59
CA ILE A 41 10.21 3.72 -3.72
C ILE A 41 10.84 3.87 -5.10
N GLY A 42 12.11 4.31 -5.13
CA GLY A 42 12.88 4.53 -6.34
C GLY A 42 12.12 5.42 -7.34
N SER A 43 12.03 4.94 -8.58
CA SER A 43 11.23 5.51 -9.67
C SER A 43 10.07 4.61 -10.08
N THR A 44 9.82 3.51 -9.36
CA THR A 44 8.88 2.47 -9.80
C THR A 44 7.52 2.57 -9.12
N LEU A 45 7.47 2.99 -7.84
CA LEU A 45 6.23 3.10 -7.08
C LEU A 45 6.01 4.54 -6.62
N SER A 46 4.97 5.17 -7.15
CA SER A 46 4.51 6.50 -6.72
C SER A 46 3.23 6.45 -5.90
N MET A 47 2.89 7.54 -5.23
CA MET A 47 1.62 7.63 -4.49
C MET A 47 0.40 7.52 -5.40
N GLY A 48 0.47 8.01 -6.64
CA GLY A 48 -0.59 7.81 -7.63
C GLY A 48 -0.91 6.32 -7.84
N HIS A 49 0.11 5.48 -7.97
CA HIS A 49 -0.07 4.02 -8.09
C HIS A 49 -0.73 3.41 -6.84
N VAL A 50 -0.39 3.89 -5.64
CA VAL A 50 -1.05 3.45 -4.40
C VAL A 50 -2.53 3.83 -4.39
N PHE A 51 -2.87 5.04 -4.82
CA PHE A 51 -4.27 5.49 -4.89
C PHE A 51 -5.12 4.71 -5.90
N ILE A 52 -4.54 4.31 -7.03
CA ILE A 52 -5.23 3.48 -8.02
C ILE A 52 -5.48 2.06 -7.47
N THR A 53 -4.54 1.52 -6.71
CA THR A 53 -4.57 0.10 -6.28
C THR A 53 -5.29 -0.12 -4.94
N VAL A 54 -5.37 0.90 -4.06
CA VAL A 54 -5.90 0.75 -2.69
C VAL A 54 -7.34 0.24 -2.67
N GLY A 55 -8.17 0.67 -3.62
CA GLY A 55 -9.56 0.24 -3.74
C GLY A 55 -9.69 -1.27 -3.99
N ALA A 56 -8.90 -1.80 -4.93
CA ALA A 56 -8.91 -3.23 -5.26
C ALA A 56 -8.34 -4.08 -4.12
N ILE A 57 -7.27 -3.63 -3.46
CA ILE A 57 -6.69 -4.30 -2.28
C ILE A 57 -7.74 -4.35 -1.15
N GLY A 58 -8.40 -3.23 -0.88
CA GLY A 58 -9.48 -3.16 0.10
C GLY A 58 -10.64 -4.10 -0.23
N ALA A 59 -11.07 -4.12 -1.49
CA ALA A 59 -12.12 -5.02 -1.98
C ALA A 59 -11.75 -6.50 -1.75
N GLY A 60 -10.52 -6.90 -2.09
CA GLY A 60 -10.00 -8.24 -1.86
C GLY A 60 -9.97 -8.66 -0.38
N ILE A 61 -9.59 -7.75 0.52
CA ILE A 61 -9.64 -8.01 1.97
C ILE A 61 -11.08 -8.16 2.46
N MET A 62 -12.00 -7.33 1.98
CA MET A 62 -13.40 -7.36 2.42
C MET A 62 -14.14 -8.61 1.92
N THR A 63 -13.94 -9.02 0.66
CA THR A 63 -14.51 -10.28 0.16
C THR A 63 -13.96 -11.48 0.90
N ALA A 64 -12.66 -11.49 1.21
CA ALA A 64 -12.06 -12.58 1.97
C ALA A 64 -12.56 -12.68 3.40
N ARG A 65 -12.92 -11.54 4.03
CA ARG A 65 -13.57 -11.54 5.34
C ARG A 65 -14.98 -12.12 5.28
N ALA A 66 -15.74 -11.82 4.22
CA ALA A 66 -17.10 -12.32 4.04
C ALA A 66 -17.15 -13.85 3.82
N PHE A 67 -16.10 -14.44 3.25
CA PHE A 67 -16.02 -15.87 2.95
C PHE A 67 -14.93 -16.59 3.75
N ARG A 68 -14.56 -16.09 4.95
CA ARG A 68 -13.39 -16.60 5.68
C ARG A 68 -13.47 -18.09 6.03
N GLU A 69 -14.66 -18.60 6.28
CA GLU A 69 -14.90 -20.00 6.68
C GLU A 69 -15.16 -20.93 5.49
N GLU A 70 -15.18 -20.38 4.28
CA GLU A 70 -15.44 -21.11 3.05
C GLU A 70 -14.16 -21.75 2.47
N ARG A 71 -14.34 -22.59 1.44
CA ARG A 71 -13.22 -23.20 0.71
C ARG A 71 -12.24 -22.15 0.19
N LYS A 72 -10.94 -22.41 0.29
CA LYS A 72 -9.86 -21.54 -0.22
C LYS A 72 -10.13 -21.05 -1.66
N LEU A 73 -10.56 -21.94 -2.54
CA LEU A 73 -10.86 -21.57 -3.93
C LEU A 73 -11.94 -20.48 -4.06
N LYS A 74 -12.96 -20.47 -3.18
CA LYS A 74 -14.00 -19.42 -3.17
C LYS A 74 -13.46 -18.09 -2.64
N VAL A 75 -12.60 -18.11 -1.62
CA VAL A 75 -11.95 -16.90 -1.09
C VAL A 75 -11.09 -16.24 -2.16
N LEU A 76 -10.28 -17.04 -2.88
CA LEU A 76 -9.45 -16.53 -3.97
C LEU A 76 -10.31 -16.05 -5.14
N GLY A 77 -11.27 -16.86 -5.58
CA GLY A 77 -12.16 -16.53 -6.70
C GLY A 77 -12.97 -15.26 -6.46
N SER A 78 -13.49 -15.05 -5.24
CA SER A 78 -14.19 -13.82 -4.87
C SER A 78 -13.26 -12.60 -4.81
N GLY A 79 -12.00 -12.76 -4.39
CA GLY A 79 -10.98 -11.71 -4.45
C GLY A 79 -10.62 -11.32 -5.88
N LEU A 80 -10.36 -12.29 -6.75
CA LEU A 80 -10.06 -12.07 -8.17
C LEU A 80 -11.24 -11.38 -8.86
N LEU A 81 -12.47 -11.88 -8.66
CA LEU A 81 -13.67 -11.24 -9.22
C LEU A 81 -13.87 -9.82 -8.68
N ALA A 82 -13.58 -9.57 -7.40
CA ALA A 82 -13.66 -8.22 -6.85
C ALA A 82 -12.65 -7.27 -7.51
N GLY A 83 -11.40 -7.70 -7.72
CA GLY A 83 -10.39 -6.88 -8.41
C GLY A 83 -10.73 -6.61 -9.87
N LEU A 84 -11.26 -7.61 -10.57
CA LEU A 84 -11.81 -7.45 -11.92
C LEU A 84 -12.92 -6.38 -11.92
N LEU A 85 -13.88 -6.47 -10.99
CA LEU A 85 -14.99 -5.52 -10.88
C LEU A 85 -14.52 -4.13 -10.41
N SER A 86 -13.46 -4.03 -9.61
CA SER A 86 -12.84 -2.75 -9.23
C SER A 86 -12.18 -2.02 -10.39
N SER A 87 -11.77 -2.72 -11.45
CA SER A 87 -11.21 -2.08 -12.64
C SER A 87 -12.28 -1.35 -13.47
N ILE A 88 -13.55 -1.77 -13.42
CA ILE A 88 -14.62 -1.24 -14.26
C ILE A 88 -14.77 0.29 -14.12
N PRO A 89 -14.92 0.88 -12.91
CA PRO A 89 -15.04 2.33 -12.78
C PRO A 89 -13.84 3.09 -13.35
N LEU A 90 -12.62 2.57 -13.18
CA LEU A 90 -11.41 3.21 -13.72
C LEU A 90 -11.33 3.10 -15.24
N VAL A 91 -11.74 1.97 -15.82
CA VAL A 91 -11.84 1.83 -17.27
C VAL A 91 -12.90 2.79 -17.83
N ILE A 92 -14.05 2.92 -17.16
CA ILE A 92 -15.06 3.92 -17.51
C ILE A 92 -14.46 5.33 -17.47
N LEU A 93 -13.69 5.67 -16.43
CA LEU A 93 -13.01 6.96 -16.34
C LEU A 93 -12.08 7.22 -17.53
N ILE A 94 -11.27 6.23 -17.92
CA ILE A 94 -10.37 6.34 -19.07
C ILE A 94 -11.17 6.67 -20.34
N PHE A 95 -12.25 5.93 -20.61
CA PHE A 95 -13.09 6.17 -21.78
C PHE A 95 -13.82 7.52 -21.70
N LEU A 96 -14.29 7.92 -20.53
CA LEU A 96 -14.97 9.18 -20.30
C LEU A 96 -14.05 10.36 -20.62
N ILE A 97 -12.80 10.32 -20.16
CA ILE A 97 -11.78 11.34 -20.47
C ILE A 97 -11.46 11.32 -21.98
N ARG A 98 -11.27 10.13 -22.55
CA ARG A 98 -10.88 9.97 -23.96
C ARG A 98 -11.94 10.45 -24.94
N ILE A 99 -13.22 10.24 -24.64
CA ILE A 99 -14.33 10.57 -25.54
C ILE A 99 -14.81 12.00 -25.31
N LEU A 100 -14.94 12.45 -24.06
CA LEU A 100 -15.55 13.75 -23.76
C LEU A 100 -14.52 14.88 -23.67
N VAL A 101 -13.30 14.61 -23.19
CA VAL A 101 -12.37 15.69 -22.80
C VAL A 101 -11.24 15.88 -23.82
N ILE A 102 -10.56 14.80 -24.21
CA ILE A 102 -9.39 14.89 -25.11
C ILE A 102 -9.72 15.53 -26.48
N PRO A 103 -10.84 15.21 -27.15
CA PRO A 103 -11.14 15.77 -28.47
C PRO A 103 -11.39 17.28 -28.46
N GLN A 104 -11.68 17.87 -27.29
CA GLN A 104 -11.97 19.29 -27.14
C GLN A 104 -10.71 20.14 -26.88
N VAL A 105 -9.54 19.51 -26.77
CA VAL A 105 -8.28 20.22 -26.50
C VAL A 105 -7.86 20.99 -27.75
N GLY A 106 -7.87 22.33 -27.67
CA GLY A 106 -7.45 23.21 -28.76
C GLY A 106 -8.53 23.50 -29.81
N GLN A 107 -9.79 23.19 -29.52
CA GLN A 107 -10.93 23.53 -30.38
C GLN A 107 -11.81 24.59 -29.71
N ASP A 108 -12.29 25.54 -30.50
CA ASP A 108 -13.24 26.58 -30.05
C ASP A 108 -14.66 25.99 -29.98
N VAL A 109 -14.91 25.20 -28.93
CA VAL A 109 -16.23 24.61 -28.65
C VAL A 109 -16.95 25.44 -27.59
N THR A 110 -18.24 25.74 -27.81
CA THR A 110 -19.09 26.52 -26.87
C THR A 110 -19.22 25.84 -25.50
N PHE A 111 -19.11 24.51 -25.43
CA PHE A 111 -19.20 23.73 -24.20
C PHE A 111 -17.95 22.88 -24.00
N ARG A 112 -17.14 23.24 -23.00
CA ARG A 112 -15.86 22.57 -22.68
C ARG A 112 -16.00 21.75 -21.40
N TRP A 113 -16.06 20.43 -21.53
CA TRP A 113 -16.18 19.52 -20.37
C TRP A 113 -15.04 19.70 -19.37
N ARG A 114 -13.84 20.06 -19.86
CA ARG A 114 -12.66 20.30 -19.04
C ARG A 114 -12.85 21.44 -18.04
N ASP A 115 -13.68 22.43 -18.33
CA ASP A 115 -13.90 23.55 -17.42
C ASP A 115 -14.70 23.12 -16.19
N MET A 116 -15.53 22.08 -16.32
CA MET A 116 -16.28 21.45 -15.23
C MET A 116 -15.51 20.28 -14.59
N LEU A 117 -14.70 19.57 -15.38
CA LEU A 117 -13.95 18.38 -15.00
C LEU A 117 -12.45 18.64 -15.15
N VAL A 118 -11.94 19.65 -14.43
CA VAL A 118 -10.55 20.13 -14.55
C VAL A 118 -9.51 19.02 -14.38
N ASN A 119 -9.79 18.04 -13.52
CA ASN A 119 -8.90 16.93 -13.21
C ASN A 119 -8.96 15.78 -14.24
N PHE A 120 -9.84 15.86 -15.23
CA PHE A 120 -9.95 14.85 -16.28
C PHE A 120 -8.92 15.17 -17.35
N SER A 121 -7.68 14.78 -17.10
CA SER A 121 -6.54 15.17 -17.92
C SER A 121 -6.02 14.02 -18.79
N PRO A 122 -5.28 14.33 -19.87
CA PRO A 122 -4.52 13.33 -20.61
C PRO A 122 -3.48 12.61 -19.73
N ALA A 123 -2.88 13.31 -18.77
CA ALA A 123 -1.86 12.74 -17.88
C ALA A 123 -2.45 11.68 -16.95
N LEU A 124 -3.71 11.86 -16.51
CA LEU A 124 -4.42 10.84 -15.73
C LEU A 124 -4.66 9.57 -16.57
N VAL A 125 -4.99 9.70 -17.85
CA VAL A 125 -5.12 8.55 -18.76
C VAL A 125 -3.78 7.83 -18.93
N GLU A 126 -2.70 8.58 -19.13
CA GLU A 126 -1.34 8.03 -19.23
C GLU A 126 -0.96 7.27 -17.96
N LEU A 127 -1.25 7.84 -16.79
CA LEU A 127 -1.00 7.20 -15.50
C LEU A 127 -1.83 5.92 -15.29
N LEU A 128 -3.14 5.95 -15.59
CA LEU A 128 -4.02 4.78 -15.48
C LEU A 128 -3.67 3.68 -16.50
N THR A 129 -3.02 4.04 -17.60
CA THR A 129 -2.55 3.11 -18.64
C THR A 129 -1.05 2.77 -18.51
N PHE A 130 -0.39 3.23 -17.45
CA PHE A 130 1.04 3.01 -17.18
C PHE A 130 1.97 3.44 -18.34
N GLY A 131 1.57 4.47 -19.09
CA GLY A 131 2.28 4.95 -20.27
C GLY A 131 2.24 4.00 -21.47
N GLN A 132 1.49 2.89 -21.41
CA GLN A 132 1.45 1.86 -22.46
C GLN A 132 0.35 2.11 -23.51
N GLY A 133 -0.33 3.26 -23.44
CA GLY A 133 -1.49 3.55 -24.26
C GLY A 133 -2.71 2.68 -23.93
N LEU A 134 -3.79 2.83 -24.70
CA LEU A 134 -5.09 2.21 -24.37
C LEU A 134 -5.11 0.70 -24.56
N THR A 135 -4.48 0.20 -25.63
CA THR A 135 -4.56 -1.20 -26.04
C THR A 135 -3.87 -2.14 -25.05
N ALA A 136 -2.67 -1.77 -24.59
CA ALA A 136 -1.93 -2.52 -23.59
C ALA A 136 -2.26 -2.08 -22.15
N GLY A 137 -2.45 -0.78 -21.92
CA GLY A 137 -2.67 -0.23 -20.58
C GLY A 137 -3.95 -0.69 -19.91
N ILE A 138 -5.07 -0.81 -20.63
CA ILE A 138 -6.34 -1.28 -20.06
C ILE A 138 -6.23 -2.75 -19.58
N PRO A 139 -5.76 -3.71 -20.39
CA PRO A 139 -5.49 -5.07 -19.90
C PRO A 139 -4.52 -5.12 -18.73
N ILE A 140 -3.44 -4.34 -18.75
CA ILE A 140 -2.48 -4.28 -17.64
C ILE A 140 -3.15 -3.82 -16.35
N LEU A 141 -3.97 -2.75 -16.41
CA LEU A 141 -4.72 -2.26 -15.26
C LEU A 141 -5.67 -3.32 -14.71
N ILE A 142 -6.44 -3.97 -15.58
CA ILE A 142 -7.39 -5.03 -15.20
C ILE A 142 -6.65 -6.19 -14.52
N VAL A 143 -5.58 -6.68 -15.13
CA VAL A 143 -4.78 -7.79 -14.59
C VAL A 143 -4.16 -7.41 -13.26
N LEU A 144 -3.57 -6.21 -13.16
CA LEU A 144 -2.96 -5.72 -11.93
C LEU A 144 -3.96 -5.69 -10.78
N LEU A 145 -5.12 -5.05 -10.96
CA LEU A 145 -6.12 -4.93 -9.90
C LEU A 145 -6.73 -6.28 -9.52
N THR A 146 -6.94 -7.16 -10.52
CA THR A 146 -7.40 -8.54 -10.30
C THR A 146 -6.40 -9.32 -9.45
N VAL A 147 -5.12 -9.32 -9.83
CA VAL A 147 -4.05 -10.03 -9.11
C VAL A 147 -3.88 -9.45 -7.71
N LEU A 148 -3.84 -8.13 -7.55
CA LEU A 148 -3.68 -7.50 -6.24
C LEU A 148 -4.84 -7.81 -5.31
N ALA A 149 -6.09 -7.78 -5.80
CA ALA A 149 -7.25 -8.16 -4.99
C ALA A 149 -7.23 -9.65 -4.61
N GLY A 150 -6.79 -10.53 -5.52
CA GLY A 150 -6.60 -11.95 -5.24
C GLY A 150 -5.49 -12.23 -4.21
N LEU A 151 -4.36 -11.55 -4.32
CA LEU A 151 -3.28 -11.62 -3.31
C LEU A 151 -3.75 -11.08 -1.97
N ALA A 152 -4.50 -9.97 -1.98
CA ALA A 152 -5.07 -9.37 -0.79
C ALA A 152 -6.11 -10.27 -0.11
N SER A 153 -6.88 -11.05 -0.89
CA SER A 153 -7.83 -12.02 -0.34
C SER A 153 -7.11 -13.24 0.26
N ALA A 154 -6.03 -13.70 -0.38
CA ALA A 154 -5.20 -14.80 0.11
C ALA A 154 -4.50 -14.49 1.45
N LEU A 155 -4.30 -13.22 1.81
CA LEU A 155 -3.75 -12.81 3.13
C LEU A 155 -4.56 -13.35 4.31
N VAL A 156 -5.84 -13.70 4.12
CA VAL A 156 -6.67 -14.29 5.19
C VAL A 156 -6.24 -15.72 5.55
N TRP A 157 -5.56 -16.43 4.66
CA TRP A 157 -5.03 -17.78 4.94
C TRP A 157 -3.75 -17.75 5.77
N LEU A 158 -3.05 -16.61 5.81
CA LEU A 158 -1.88 -16.48 6.65
C LEU A 158 -2.29 -16.49 8.12
N PRO A 159 -1.56 -17.21 8.99
CA PRO A 159 -1.74 -17.09 10.43
C PRO A 159 -1.66 -15.63 10.85
N LEU A 160 -2.42 -15.24 11.89
CA LEU A 160 -2.52 -13.86 12.35
C LEU A 160 -1.14 -13.20 12.57
N ARG A 161 -0.15 -14.00 12.99
CA ARG A 161 1.27 -13.62 13.13
C ARG A 161 1.88 -13.11 11.83
N TRP A 162 1.87 -13.95 10.79
CA TRP A 162 2.43 -13.64 9.48
C TRP A 162 1.67 -12.50 8.81
N ARG A 163 0.33 -12.52 8.90
CA ARG A 163 -0.51 -11.47 8.34
C ARG A 163 -0.22 -10.10 8.95
N SER A 164 -0.17 -10.01 10.29
CA SER A 164 0.10 -8.74 10.96
C SER A 164 1.52 -8.23 10.69
N ALA A 165 2.51 -9.13 10.67
CA ALA A 165 3.88 -8.79 10.30
C ALA A 165 4.00 -8.27 8.86
N PHE A 166 3.35 -8.94 7.91
CA PHE A 166 3.33 -8.54 6.51
C PHE A 166 2.67 -7.18 6.30
N ILE A 167 1.48 -6.98 6.88
CA ILE A 167 0.76 -5.70 6.81
C ILE A 167 1.58 -4.58 7.46
N SER A 168 2.18 -4.84 8.62
CA SER A 168 3.06 -3.88 9.30
C SER A 168 4.27 -3.51 8.43
N GLY A 169 4.92 -4.50 7.81
CA GLY A 169 6.03 -4.28 6.87
C GLY A 169 5.64 -3.35 5.73
N ILE A 170 4.48 -3.58 5.09
CA ILE A 170 3.96 -2.69 4.04
C ILE A 170 3.70 -1.29 4.59
N ILE A 171 2.98 -1.18 5.71
CA ILE A 171 2.60 0.12 6.30
C ILE A 171 3.84 0.94 6.66
N TRP A 172 4.85 0.33 7.30
CA TRP A 172 6.09 1.04 7.64
C TRP A 172 6.89 1.44 6.40
N THR A 173 7.00 0.57 5.41
CA THR A 173 7.74 0.87 4.18
C THR A 173 7.08 2.01 3.41
N LEU A 174 5.76 1.94 3.20
CA LEU A 174 5.03 3.02 2.53
C LEU A 174 4.98 4.28 3.39
N GLY A 175 4.81 4.17 4.71
CA GLY A 175 4.81 5.30 5.63
C GLY A 175 6.13 6.07 5.59
N VAL A 176 7.26 5.37 5.68
CA VAL A 176 8.59 6.00 5.52
C VAL A 176 8.76 6.56 4.13
N GLY A 177 8.25 5.90 3.08
CA GLY A 177 8.28 6.42 1.72
C GLY A 177 7.47 7.70 1.54
N VAL A 178 6.29 7.79 2.18
CA VAL A 178 5.44 8.98 2.15
C VAL A 178 6.16 10.13 2.85
N PHE A 179 6.74 9.87 4.02
CA PHE A 179 7.47 10.86 4.80
C PHE A 179 8.97 10.92 4.49
N SER A 180 9.39 10.45 3.31
CA SER A 180 10.81 10.30 2.94
C SER A 180 11.63 11.57 3.12
N GLU A 181 11.08 12.74 2.80
CA GLU A 181 11.76 14.02 2.99
C GLU A 181 11.97 14.33 4.48
N ASN A 182 10.92 14.18 5.31
CA ASN A 182 11.00 14.43 6.75
C ASN A 182 11.91 13.41 7.45
N VAL A 183 11.74 12.12 7.13
CA VAL A 183 12.59 11.05 7.68
C VAL A 183 14.01 11.21 7.19
N GLY A 184 14.22 11.58 5.93
CA GLY A 184 15.54 11.86 5.36
C GLY A 184 16.22 13.02 6.08
N GLN A 185 15.52 14.09 6.40
CA GLN A 185 16.07 15.19 7.20
C GLN A 185 16.53 14.72 8.58
N ILE A 186 15.70 13.92 9.28
CA ILE A 186 16.03 13.34 10.58
C ILE A 186 17.25 12.41 10.46
N VAL A 187 17.26 11.53 9.46
CA VAL A 187 18.36 10.58 9.23
C VAL A 187 19.66 11.32 8.93
N ARG A 188 19.62 12.37 8.11
CA ARG A 188 20.77 13.22 7.80
C ARG A 188 21.32 13.89 9.06
N GLN A 189 20.45 14.35 9.95
CA GLN A 189 20.82 15.05 11.17
C GLN A 189 21.42 14.11 12.22
N ILE A 190 20.86 12.91 12.39
CA ILE A 190 21.28 11.97 13.45
C ILE A 190 22.42 11.05 13.00
N PHE A 191 22.37 10.56 11.76
CA PHE A 191 23.26 9.51 11.24
C PHE A 191 24.18 10.00 10.09
N GLY A 192 24.06 11.27 9.70
CA GLY A 192 24.91 11.87 8.66
C GLY A 192 24.48 11.55 7.23
N ARG A 193 25.27 12.07 6.27
CA ARG A 193 24.95 11.98 4.82
C ARG A 193 25.14 10.59 4.23
N GLY A 194 26.00 9.75 4.83
CA GLY A 194 26.27 8.40 4.34
C GLY A 194 25.03 7.52 4.38
N LEU A 195 24.40 7.41 5.57
CA LEU A 195 23.18 6.63 5.73
C LEU A 195 22.01 7.21 4.92
N LEU A 196 21.90 8.54 4.82
CA LEU A 196 20.91 9.20 3.96
C LEU A 196 21.01 8.72 2.51
N LYS A 197 22.20 8.75 1.90
CA LYS A 197 22.42 8.34 0.51
C LYS A 197 22.15 6.86 0.27
N PHE A 198 22.39 6.03 1.28
CA PHE A 198 22.03 4.61 1.24
C PHE A 198 20.51 4.41 1.30
N MET A 199 19.84 5.10 2.23
CA MET A 199 18.41 4.93 2.48
C MET A 199 17.51 5.57 1.43
N PHE A 200 17.92 6.69 0.84
CA PHE A 200 17.09 7.51 -0.03
C PHE A 200 17.77 7.76 -1.38
N ALA A 201 17.00 7.59 -2.45
CA ALA A 201 17.35 7.99 -3.80
C ALA A 201 16.63 9.30 -4.13
N GLY A 202 17.26 10.43 -3.82
CA GLY A 202 16.62 11.75 -3.93
C GLY A 202 15.52 11.92 -2.89
N LYS A 203 14.27 12.05 -3.34
CA LYS A 203 13.07 12.24 -2.48
C LYS A 203 12.29 10.94 -2.25
N SER A 204 12.77 9.79 -2.70
CA SER A 204 12.11 8.49 -2.50
C SER A 204 13.03 7.52 -1.76
N LEU A 205 12.46 6.46 -1.18
CA LEU A 205 13.26 5.40 -0.59
C LEU A 205 14.04 4.67 -1.68
N ASN A 206 15.30 4.38 -1.41
CA ASN A 206 16.06 3.42 -2.21
C ASN A 206 15.36 2.05 -2.14
N PRO A 207 15.17 1.31 -3.26
CA PRO A 207 14.56 -0.03 -3.23
C PRO A 207 15.20 -1.01 -2.24
N VAL A 208 16.52 -0.97 -2.07
CA VAL A 208 17.24 -1.82 -1.10
C VAL A 208 16.85 -1.44 0.33
N ALA A 209 16.81 -0.15 0.63
CA ALA A 209 16.42 0.35 1.95
C ALA A 209 14.94 0.10 2.25
N ALA A 210 14.06 0.19 1.25
CA ALA A 210 12.66 -0.20 1.38
C ALA A 210 12.52 -1.68 1.75
N GLY A 211 13.30 -2.56 1.11
CA GLY A 211 13.38 -3.98 1.48
C GLY A 211 13.86 -4.20 2.91
N LEU A 212 14.90 -3.47 3.35
CA LEU A 212 15.40 -3.54 4.73
C LEU A 212 14.35 -3.08 5.74
N ILE A 213 13.69 -1.94 5.50
CA ILE A 213 12.60 -1.43 6.37
C ILE A 213 11.48 -2.46 6.46
N PHE A 214 11.09 -3.05 5.32
CA PHE A 214 10.07 -4.09 5.29
C PHE A 214 10.46 -5.28 6.17
N VAL A 215 11.67 -5.82 6.00
CA VAL A 215 12.17 -6.98 6.77
C VAL A 215 12.27 -6.66 8.26
N ILE A 216 12.76 -5.49 8.63
CA ILE A 216 12.86 -5.05 10.02
C ILE A 216 11.46 -4.92 10.65
N ALA A 217 10.55 -4.18 10.00
CA ALA A 217 9.20 -3.98 10.49
C ALA A 217 8.42 -5.31 10.56
N PHE A 218 8.61 -6.19 9.58
CA PHE A 218 8.08 -7.55 9.57
C PHE A 218 8.61 -8.33 10.78
N GLY A 219 9.92 -8.42 10.97
CA GLY A 219 10.56 -9.17 12.05
C GLY A 219 10.13 -8.66 13.43
N VAL A 220 10.20 -7.34 13.65
CA VAL A 220 9.78 -6.71 14.91
C VAL A 220 8.32 -7.06 15.22
N THR A 221 7.43 -6.98 14.24
CA THR A 221 6.01 -7.28 14.45
C THR A 221 5.78 -8.77 14.66
N TYR A 222 6.45 -9.62 13.90
CA TYR A 222 6.40 -11.08 14.01
C TYR A 222 6.77 -11.54 15.42
N PHE A 223 7.89 -11.07 15.96
CA PHE A 223 8.37 -11.40 17.30
C PHE A 223 7.59 -10.68 18.42
N ARG A 224 7.07 -9.46 18.19
CA ARG A 224 6.17 -8.79 19.17
C ARG A 224 4.87 -9.55 19.39
N VAL A 225 4.35 -10.24 18.37
CA VAL A 225 3.18 -11.11 18.54
C VAL A 225 3.51 -12.38 19.34
N LEU A 226 4.77 -12.85 19.34
CA LEU A 226 5.25 -13.85 20.32
C LEU A 226 5.24 -13.30 21.75
N GLY A 227 5.58 -12.01 21.93
CA GLY A 227 5.52 -11.28 23.21
C GLY A 227 4.11 -11.09 23.78
N ARG A 228 3.04 -11.51 23.08
CA ARG A 228 1.73 -11.79 23.71
C ARG A 228 1.75 -13.01 24.63
N ALA A 229 2.93 -13.56 24.91
CA ALA A 229 3.30 -14.08 26.23
C ALA A 229 3.21 -13.02 27.36
N ARG A 230 2.46 -11.91 27.22
CA ARG A 230 2.10 -11.01 28.32
C ARG A 230 1.02 -11.63 29.22
N SER A 231 0.16 -12.50 28.66
CA SER A 231 -0.77 -13.33 29.44
C SER A 231 -0.10 -14.54 30.09
N GLN A 232 1.04 -15.01 29.57
CA GLN A 232 1.89 -16.03 30.23
C GLN A 232 2.96 -15.39 31.14
N TRP A 233 3.38 -14.14 30.91
CA TRP A 233 4.30 -13.41 31.79
C TRP A 233 3.70 -13.14 33.17
N GLN A 234 2.38 -12.95 33.27
CA GLN A 234 1.70 -12.85 34.56
C GLN A 234 1.60 -14.20 35.31
N VAL A 235 1.82 -15.32 34.61
CA VAL A 235 1.81 -16.68 35.17
C VAL A 235 3.23 -17.13 35.56
N LEU A 236 4.26 -16.39 35.16
CA LEU A 236 5.66 -16.69 35.49
C LEU A 236 6.03 -16.13 36.89
N PRO A 237 6.84 -16.85 37.69
CA PRO A 237 7.26 -16.41 39.02
C PRO A 237 7.89 -15.01 39.02
N PRO A 238 7.73 -14.22 40.11
CA PRO A 238 8.17 -12.82 40.19
C PRO A 238 9.68 -12.61 39.96
N THR A 239 10.50 -13.65 40.15
CA THR A 239 11.95 -13.64 39.90
C THR A 239 12.30 -13.59 38.41
N VAL A 240 11.54 -14.27 37.54
CA VAL A 240 11.78 -14.29 36.08
C VAL A 240 11.25 -13.01 35.43
N GLN A 241 10.16 -12.44 35.95
CA GLN A 241 9.63 -11.15 35.48
C GLN A 241 10.60 -10.00 35.76
N THR A 242 11.19 -9.97 36.96
CA THR A 242 12.15 -8.93 37.35
C THR A 242 13.46 -9.06 36.61
N GLN A 243 13.95 -10.28 36.35
CA GLN A 243 15.13 -10.51 35.52
C GLN A 243 14.89 -10.16 34.04
N GLY A 244 13.74 -10.50 33.46
CA GLY A 244 13.39 -10.13 32.09
C GLY A 244 13.23 -8.60 31.91
N ARG A 245 12.65 -7.92 32.89
CA ARG A 245 12.57 -6.45 32.91
C ARG A 245 13.95 -5.82 33.10
N ARG A 246 14.81 -6.38 33.96
CA ARG A 246 16.20 -5.94 34.12
C ARG A 246 17.02 -6.17 32.87
N LEU A 247 16.84 -7.30 32.17
CA LEU A 247 17.53 -7.60 30.91
C LEU A 247 17.05 -6.69 29.78
N GLY A 248 15.74 -6.42 29.70
CA GLY A 248 15.18 -5.46 28.74
C GLY A 248 15.61 -4.02 29.03
N ILE A 249 15.71 -3.63 30.31
CA ILE A 249 16.25 -2.34 30.74
C ILE A 249 17.76 -2.30 30.48
N LEU A 250 18.52 -3.37 30.71
CA LEU A 250 19.95 -3.47 30.43
C LEU A 250 20.23 -3.44 28.93
N LEU A 251 19.39 -4.07 28.10
CA LEU A 251 19.48 -3.99 26.64
C LEU A 251 19.05 -2.61 26.14
N GLY A 252 18.03 -2.00 26.74
CA GLY A 252 17.62 -0.63 26.47
C GLY A 252 18.69 0.39 26.87
N LEU A 253 19.32 0.21 28.03
CA LEU A 253 20.45 1.00 28.50
C LEU A 253 21.69 0.74 27.66
N ALA A 254 21.98 -0.51 27.28
CA ALA A 254 23.08 -0.85 26.38
C ALA A 254 22.86 -0.22 25.00
N PHE A 255 21.62 -0.19 24.50
CA PHE A 255 21.26 0.54 23.28
C PHE A 255 21.42 2.05 23.45
N LEU A 256 21.03 2.60 24.61
CA LEU A 256 21.13 4.03 24.94
C LEU A 256 22.57 4.48 25.27
N LEU A 257 23.43 3.56 25.71
CA LEU A 257 24.86 3.73 25.98
C LEU A 257 25.73 3.42 24.75
N ALA A 258 25.27 2.58 23.83
CA ALA A 258 25.87 2.43 22.50
C ALA A 258 25.52 3.63 21.60
N LEU A 259 24.47 4.38 21.94
CA LEU A 259 24.06 5.61 21.27
C LEU A 259 25.20 6.65 21.22
N PRO A 260 25.92 6.96 22.31
CA PRO A 260 27.13 7.80 22.25
C PRO A 260 28.31 7.20 21.51
N TRP A 261 28.37 5.90 21.20
CA TRP A 261 29.39 5.37 20.27
C TRP A 261 29.00 5.59 18.80
N GLY A 262 27.70 5.63 18.50
CA GLY A 262 27.20 6.05 17.18
C GLY A 262 27.16 7.57 16.98
N VAL A 263 27.04 8.34 18.07
CA VAL A 263 26.95 9.82 18.08
C VAL A 263 28.27 10.49 18.48
N GLY A 264 29.18 9.79 19.16
CA GLY A 264 30.46 10.32 19.65
C GLY A 264 31.54 10.52 18.58
N LEU A 265 31.33 9.97 17.37
CA LEU A 265 32.12 10.32 16.17
C LEU A 265 31.84 11.75 15.66
N PHE A 266 30.97 12.53 16.34
CA PHE A 266 30.63 13.90 15.97
C PHE A 266 31.17 14.98 16.94
N LEU A 267 32.02 14.64 17.91
CA LEU A 267 32.67 15.61 18.80
C LEU A 267 34.21 15.53 18.80
N SER A 268 34.81 14.85 17.82
CA SER A 268 36.24 14.97 17.46
C SER A 268 36.40 15.28 15.99
#